data_AF-A0A357Y9M8-F1
#
_entry.id   AF-A0A357Y9M8-F1
#
_cell.length_a   1.000
_cell.length_b   1.000
_cell.length_c   1.000
_cell.angle_alpha   90.00
_cell.angle_beta   90.00
_cell.angle_gamma   90.00
#
_symmetry.space_group_name_H-M   'P 1'
#
loop_
_entity.id
_entity.type
_entity.pdbx_description
1 polymer ?
#
loop_
_entity_poly.entity_id
_entity_poly.type
_entity_poly.pdbx_seq_one_letter_code
_entity_poly.pdbx_strand_id
1 'polypeptide(L)' 'RAEMIKSLPLSSNGFLVNLEIFALAQKRGFKFLELPVTHFPRLKGKPLSSFRQVFRSLTGLFKLWSRLN' A
#
# COMPACT_ATOMS: atom_id res chain seq x y z
N ARG A 1 12.26 14.10 6.29
CA ARG A 1 11.97 12.83 5.56
C ARG A 1 10.48 12.54 5.39
N ALA A 2 9.62 12.74 6.41
CA ALA A 2 8.16 12.56 6.27
C ALA A 2 7.52 13.41 5.15
N GLU A 3 8.09 14.57 4.86
CA GLU A 3 7.68 15.47 3.76
C GLU A 3 7.64 14.77 2.39
N MET A 4 8.54 13.83 2.14
CA MET A 4 8.56 13.06 0.89
C MET A 4 7.26 12.28 0.70
N ILE A 5 6.76 11.63 1.76
CA ILE A 5 5.50 10.89 1.73
C ILE A 5 4.31 11.86 1.66
N LYS A 6 4.35 12.94 2.45
CA LYS A 6 3.28 13.97 2.46
C LYS A 6 3.09 14.64 1.10
N SER A 7 4.12 14.69 0.27
CA SER A 7 4.05 15.25 -1.07
C SER A 7 3.38 14.32 -2.09
N LEU A 8 3.13 13.05 -1.76
CA LEU A 8 2.48 12.10 -2.66
C LEU A 8 0.94 12.28 -2.61
N PRO A 9 0.24 12.33 -3.75
CA PRO A 9 -1.21 12.43 -3.79
C PRO A 9 -1.87 11.09 -3.45
N LEU A 10 -1.82 10.71 -2.16
CA LEU A 10 -2.41 9.48 -1.65
C LEU A 10 -3.94 9.59 -1.61
N SER A 11 -4.61 8.52 -2.01
CA SER A 11 -6.07 8.42 -2.07
C SER A 11 -6.61 7.11 -1.52
N SER A 12 -5.74 6.12 -1.34
CA SER A 12 -6.14 4.79 -0.93
C SER A 12 -6.54 4.77 0.54
N ASN A 13 -7.69 4.14 0.81
CA ASN A 13 -8.20 3.89 2.15
C ASN A 13 -8.17 2.38 2.42
N GLY A 14 -7.31 1.94 3.33
CA GLY A 14 -7.19 0.54 3.73
C GLY A 14 -5.95 -0.18 3.19
N PHE A 15 -6.12 -1.35 2.58
CA PHE A 15 -5.07 -2.34 2.35
C PHE A 15 -4.01 -1.97 1.30
N LEU A 16 -4.24 -0.93 0.49
CA LEU A 16 -3.39 -0.60 -0.66
C LEU A 16 -2.44 0.58 -0.46
N VAL A 17 -2.41 1.19 0.74
CA VAL A 17 -1.62 2.41 0.98
C VAL A 17 -0.13 2.21 0.71
N ASN A 18 0.43 1.09 1.13
CA ASN A 18 1.85 0.78 0.90
C ASN A 18 2.16 0.66 -0.60
N LEU A 19 1.25 0.04 -1.36
CA LEU A 19 1.39 -0.11 -2.80
C LEU A 19 1.27 1.23 -3.53
N GLU A 20 0.32 2.08 -3.12
CA GLU A 20 0.15 3.42 -3.69
C GLU A 20 1.39 4.29 -3.43
N ILE A 21 1.93 4.25 -2.21
CA ILE A 21 3.18 4.93 -1.85
C ILE A 21 4.32 4.42 -2.73
N PHE A 22 4.49 3.10 -2.82
CA PHE A 22 5.56 2.48 -3.61
C PHE A 22 5.49 2.90 -5.08
N ALA A 23 4.33 2.76 -5.72
CA ALA A 23 4.17 3.07 -7.14
C ALA A 23 4.37 4.57 -7.45
N LEU A 24 3.86 5.47 -6.61
CA LEU A 24 4.05 6.92 -6.80
C LEU A 24 5.49 7.34 -6.54
N ALA A 25 6.13 6.81 -5.50
CA ALA A 25 7.53 7.10 -5.20
C ALA A 25 8.46 6.54 -6.28
N GLN A 26 8.16 5.37 -6.84
CA GLN A 26 8.89 4.80 -7.98
C GLN A 26 8.80 5.71 -9.20
N LYS A 27 7.60 6.20 -9.55
CA LYS A 27 7.41 7.18 -10.63
C LYS A 27 8.17 8.49 -10.42
N ARG A 28 8.39 8.90 -9.16
CA ARG A 28 9.17 10.10 -8.82
C ARG A 28 10.67 9.83 -8.73
N GLY A 29 11.15 8.63 -9.08
CA GLY A 29 12.56 8.28 -9.10
C GLY A 29 13.18 8.06 -7.71
N PHE A 30 12.37 7.73 -6.70
CA PHE A 30 12.88 7.47 -5.35
C PHE A 30 13.64 6.14 -5.34
N LYS A 31 14.65 6.06 -4.48
CA LYS A 31 15.41 4.83 -4.25
C LYS A 31 14.80 4.06 -3.09
N PHE A 32 14.69 2.74 -3.25
CA PHE A 32 14.19 1.83 -2.24
C PHE A 32 15.31 0.89 -1.79
N LEU A 33 15.28 0.53 -0.51
CA LEU A 33 16.15 -0.47 0.07
C LEU A 33 15.26 -1.39 0.92
N GLU A 34 15.27 -2.67 0.60
CA GLU A 34 14.59 -3.69 1.41
C GLU A 34 15.54 -4.12 2.53
N LEU A 35 15.06 -4.01 3.77
CA LEU A 35 15.81 -4.42 4.95
C LEU A 35 15.17 -5.68 5.53
N PRO A 36 15.97 -6.67 5.97
CA PRO A 36 15.43 -7.88 6.57
C PRO A 36 14.73 -7.53 7.88
N VAL A 37 13.48 -7.97 8.03
CA VAL A 37 12.70 -7.85 9.26
C VAL A 37 11.97 -9.15 9.54
N THR A 38 11.90 -9.52 10.82
CA THR A 38 11.18 -10.73 11.25
C THR A 38 9.72 -10.39 11.52
N HIS A 39 8.82 -10.88 10.67
CA HIS A 39 7.38 -10.79 10.92
C HIS A 39 6.92 -11.96 11.80
N PHE A 40 6.64 -11.67 13.06
CA PHE A 40 6.10 -12.67 13.98
C PHE A 40 4.60 -12.93 13.71
N PRO A 41 4.16 -14.20 13.80
CA PRO A 41 2.75 -14.52 13.63
C PRO A 41 1.91 -13.86 14.72
N ARG A 42 0.68 -13.49 14.37
CA ARG A 42 -0.29 -12.99 15.34
C ARG A 42 -0.68 -14.12 16.31
N LEU A 43 -0.46 -13.92 17.61
CA LEU A 43 -0.76 -14.94 18.64
C LEU A 43 -2.23 -14.93 19.10
N LYS A 44 -2.89 -13.77 19.08
CA LYS A 44 -4.28 -13.58 19.55
C LYS A 44 -5.02 -12.55 18.71
N GLY A 45 -6.36 -12.64 18.71
CA GLY A 45 -7.26 -11.72 18.03
C GLY A 45 -7.69 -12.20 16.63
N LYS A 46 -8.89 -11.78 16.20
CA LYS A 46 -9.44 -12.16 14.89
C LYS A 46 -8.82 -11.31 13.77
N PRO A 47 -8.50 -11.90 12.61
CA PRO A 47 -8.11 -11.10 11.46
C PRO A 47 -9.30 -10.23 11.01
N LEU A 48 -9.04 -8.97 10.69
CA LEU A 48 -10.08 -8.08 10.13
C LEU A 48 -10.37 -8.37 8.66
N SER A 49 -9.55 -9.20 8.01
CA SER A 49 -9.67 -9.56 6.60
C SER A 49 -10.96 -10.35 6.36
N SER A 50 -11.80 -9.83 5.46
CA SER A 50 -13.02 -10.49 4.99
C SER A 50 -13.01 -10.62 3.47
N PHE A 51 -13.78 -11.55 2.91
CA PHE A 51 -13.94 -11.68 1.45
C PHE A 51 -14.33 -10.35 0.79
N ARG A 52 -15.20 -9.56 1.44
CA ARG A 52 -15.57 -8.21 0.98
C ARG A 52 -14.36 -7.28 0.84
N GLN A 53 -13.40 -7.35 1.78
CA GLN A 53 -12.17 -6.56 1.68
C GLN A 53 -11.23 -7.06 0.59
N VAL A 54 -11.21 -8.36 0.30
CA VAL A 54 -10.46 -8.89 -0.84
C VAL A 54 -10.98 -8.25 -2.13
N PHE A 55 -12.29 -8.32 -2.39
CA PHE A 55 -12.87 -7.69 -3.58
C PHE A 55 -12.66 -6.16 -3.62
N ARG A 56 -12.80 -5.46 -2.49
CA ARG A 56 -12.48 -4.01 -2.41
C ARG A 56 -11.01 -3.71 -2.70
N SER A 57 -10.10 -4.60 -2.33
CA SER A 57 -8.67 -4.44 -2.61
C SER A 57 -8.36 -4.71 -4.07
N LEU A 58 -9.02 -5.70 -4.69
CA LEU A 58 -8.88 -5.96 -6.13
C LEU A 58 -9.40 -4.80 -6.98
N THR A 59 -10.58 -4.26 -6.67
CA THR A 59 -11.11 -3.10 -7.40
C THR A 59 -10.28 -1.84 -7.15
N GLY A 60 -9.78 -1.65 -5.92
CA GLY A 60 -8.85 -0.58 -5.60
C GLY A 60 -7.53 -0.68 -6.36
N LEU A 61 -7.01 -1.89 -6.54
CA LEU A 61 -5.81 -2.15 -7.32
C LEU A 61 -6.01 -1.77 -8.79
N PHE A 62 -7.13 -2.19 -9.39
CA PHE A 62 -7.47 -1.83 -10.77
C PHE A 62 -7.61 -0.31 -10.93
N LYS A 63 -8.29 0.36 -10.00
CA LYS A 63 -8.42 1.83 -10.00
C LYS A 63 -7.06 2.54 -9.86
N LEU A 64 -6.17 2.03 -9.01
CA LEU A 64 -4.82 2.58 -8.87
C LEU A 64 -4.04 2.42 -10.17
N TRP A 65 -4.13 1.26 -10.81
CA TRP A 65 -3.47 0.99 -12.09
C TRP A 65 -3.98 1.94 -13.19
N SER A 66 -5.30 2.10 -13.35
CA SER A 66 -5.88 3.04 -14.33
C SER A 66 -5.53 4.51 -14.09
N ARG A 67 -5.17 4.89 -12.86
CA ARG A 67 -4.72 6.26 -12.55
C ARG A 67 -3.23 6.45 -12.84
N LEU A 68 -2.46 5.37 -12.82
CA LEU A 68 -1.02 5.38 -13.02
C LEU A 68 -0.63 5.12 -14.48
N ASN A 69 -1.47 4.48 -15.28
CA ASN A 69 -1.30 4.43 -16.73
C ASN A 69 -1.98 5.61 -17.40
#